data_AF-A0A6N4SP36-F1
#
_entry.id   AF-A0A6N4SP36-F1
#
_cell.length_a   1.000
_cell.length_b   1.000
_cell.length_c   1.000
_cell.angle_alpha   90.00
_cell.angle_beta   90.00
_cell.angle_gamma   90.00
#
_symmetry.space_group_name_H-M   'P 1'
#
loop_
_entity.id
_entity.type
_entity.pdbx_description
1 polymer ?
#
loop_
_entity_poly.entity_id
_entity_poly.type
_entity_poly.pdbx_seq_one_letter_code
_entity_poly.pdbx_strand_id
1 'polypeptide(L)'
;MKNIRAACVLLLLPVSVCFGQAKKIPRDSITRILKSQPSFSVYKDNYFITGTTVEEKPSNYNSDIKMQISFKQRLSNSVMPFKSYLYLTYTQKSFWKIYQHSSPFEETIFNPGIGLGKFIFKEGRHIGFGTLQLEHESNGTDSIFSRSWNSLSVSYLAIMSEKFSILGKFWIPFSLSDNTNLTNYIGYGEITLDWEFVKNKFDANIIFARGHNSI
;
A
#
# COMPACT_ATOMS: atom_id res chain seq x y z
N MET A 1 20.78 -39.50 7.37
CA MET A 1 19.72 -38.54 7.74
C MET A 1 20.30 -37.55 8.74
N LYS A 2 20.62 -36.32 8.34
CA LYS A 2 21.19 -35.28 9.22
C LYS A 2 20.08 -34.26 9.51
N ASN A 3 19.71 -34.16 10.78
CA ASN A 3 18.75 -33.18 11.29
C ASN A 3 19.42 -31.81 11.41
N ILE A 4 18.97 -30.82 10.64
CA ILE A 4 19.34 -29.42 10.83
C ILE A 4 18.17 -28.73 11.54
N ARG A 5 18.37 -28.40 12.82
CA ARG A 5 17.47 -27.53 13.58
C ARG A 5 17.87 -26.08 13.27
N ALA A 6 17.02 -25.36 12.55
CA ALA A 6 17.18 -23.92 12.37
C ALA A 6 16.83 -23.20 13.68
N ALA A 7 17.82 -22.53 14.28
CA ALA A 7 17.60 -21.66 15.43
C ALA A 7 17.17 -20.28 14.90
N CYS A 8 15.92 -19.91 15.16
CA CYS A 8 15.39 -18.58 14.85
C CYS A 8 15.84 -17.62 15.98
N VAL A 9 16.83 -16.76 15.72
CA VAL A 9 17.28 -15.75 16.68
C VAL A 9 16.36 -14.53 16.53
N LEU A 10 15.36 -14.43 17.41
CA LEU A 10 14.50 -13.25 17.53
C LEU A 10 15.25 -12.19 18.36
N LEU A 11 15.87 -11.23 17.68
CA LEU A 11 16.52 -10.08 18.33
C LEU A 11 15.45 -9.09 18.77
N LEU A 12 14.99 -9.21 20.02
CA LEU A 12 14.13 -8.22 20.68
C LEU A 12 14.97 -7.01 21.09
N LEU A 13 15.08 -6.01 20.20
CA LEU A 13 15.57 -4.70 20.59
C LEU A 13 14.47 -3.96 21.36
N PRO A 14 14.75 -3.39 22.55
CA PRO A 14 13.77 -2.61 23.30
C PRO A 14 13.42 -1.35 22.49
N VAL A 15 12.20 -1.30 21.96
CA VAL A 15 11.65 -0.09 21.33
C VAL A 15 11.25 0.87 22.46
N SER A 16 12.17 1.75 22.85
CA SER A 16 11.78 2.94 23.62
C SER A 16 10.90 3.82 22.75
N VAL A 17 9.62 3.89 23.07
CA VAL A 17 8.65 4.80 22.44
C VAL A 17 8.96 6.22 22.91
N CYS A 18 9.90 6.89 22.23
CA CYS A 18 10.06 8.34 22.36
C CYS A 18 9.01 9.02 21.46
N PHE A 19 7.99 9.62 22.08
CA PHE A 19 7.10 10.54 21.38
C PHE A 19 7.89 11.78 20.97
N GLY A 20 8.42 11.81 19.75
CA GLY A 20 8.99 13.01 19.13
C GLY A 20 7.95 14.14 19.06
N GLN A 21 8.38 15.38 19.32
CA GLN A 21 7.53 16.56 19.33
C GLN A 21 7.11 16.97 17.90
N ALA A 22 6.05 16.35 17.38
CA ALA A 22 5.40 16.84 16.17
C ALA A 22 4.73 18.20 16.43
N LYS A 23 5.07 19.20 15.60
CA LYS A 23 4.57 20.59 15.59
C LYS A 23 3.04 20.65 15.83
N LYS A 24 2.58 21.49 16.78
CA LYS A 24 1.13 21.73 17.00
C LYS A 24 0.51 22.42 15.78
N ILE A 25 -0.56 21.85 15.22
CA ILE A 25 -1.28 22.42 14.08
C ILE A 25 -2.73 22.70 14.50
N PRO A 26 -3.21 23.96 14.51
CA PRO A 26 -4.59 24.31 14.88
C PRO A 26 -5.65 23.62 13.99
N ARG A 27 -6.82 23.27 14.53
CA ARG A 27 -7.90 22.55 13.78
C ARG A 27 -8.45 23.29 12.55
N ASP A 28 -8.48 24.62 12.55
CA ASP A 28 -8.86 25.45 11.37
C ASP A 28 -7.81 25.42 10.24
N SER A 29 -6.70 24.70 10.46
CA SER A 29 -5.63 24.56 9.47
C SER A 29 -5.85 23.44 8.48
N ILE A 30 -6.87 22.57 8.59
CA ILE A 30 -7.04 21.46 7.64
C ILE A 30 -7.28 21.97 6.22
N THR A 31 -8.18 22.94 6.04
CA THR A 31 -8.41 23.58 4.74
C THR A 31 -7.14 24.25 4.22
N ARG A 32 -6.33 24.85 5.11
CA ARG A 32 -5.05 25.47 4.76
C ARG A 32 -4.02 24.41 4.33
N ILE A 33 -3.91 23.30 5.06
CA ILE A 33 -3.04 22.16 4.72
C ILE A 33 -3.41 21.63 3.35
N LEU A 34 -4.71 21.37 3.12
CA LEU A 34 -5.19 20.90 1.83
C LEU A 34 -4.80 21.90 0.73
N LYS A 35 -5.18 23.18 0.85
CA LYS A 35 -4.85 24.20 -0.15
C LYS A 35 -3.35 24.41 -0.37
N SER A 36 -2.51 24.18 0.65
CA SER A 36 -1.06 24.30 0.54
C SER A 36 -0.39 23.10 -0.14
N GLN A 37 -1.03 21.93 -0.13
CA GLN A 37 -0.51 20.73 -0.75
C GLN A 37 -0.96 20.63 -2.21
N PRO A 38 -0.09 20.14 -3.12
CA PRO A 38 -0.48 19.80 -4.48
C PRO A 38 -1.71 18.88 -4.49
N SER A 39 -2.62 19.11 -5.43
CA SER A 39 -3.79 18.26 -5.59
C SER A 39 -3.42 16.89 -6.17
N PHE A 40 -2.41 16.84 -7.05
CA PHE A 40 -1.81 15.62 -7.55
C PHE A 40 -0.59 15.23 -6.70
N SER A 41 -0.55 13.99 -6.22
CA SER A 41 0.56 13.48 -5.41
C SER A 41 0.81 11.99 -5.65
N VAL A 42 1.94 11.50 -5.15
CA VAL A 42 2.19 10.05 -5.01
C VAL A 42 1.13 9.43 -4.08
N TYR A 43 0.71 8.19 -4.37
CA TYR A 43 -0.22 7.42 -3.53
C TYR A 43 0.45 6.23 -2.86
N LYS A 44 0.88 5.23 -3.66
CA LYS A 44 1.81 4.16 -3.26
C LYS A 44 3.16 4.41 -3.92
N ASP A 45 4.14 3.57 -3.61
CA ASP A 45 5.48 3.68 -4.22
C ASP A 45 5.40 3.63 -5.74
N ASN A 46 6.22 4.47 -6.37
CA ASN A 46 6.46 4.42 -7.80
C ASN A 46 7.86 3.84 -7.98
N TYR A 47 7.96 2.71 -8.66
CA TYR A 47 9.22 2.02 -8.84
C TYR A 47 9.28 1.29 -10.18
N PHE A 48 10.51 1.02 -10.58
CA PHE A 48 10.84 0.22 -11.74
C PHE A 48 12.07 -0.60 -11.37
N ILE A 49 11.87 -1.91 -11.17
CA ILE A 49 12.92 -2.80 -10.67
C ILE A 49 13.02 -4.02 -11.60
N THR A 50 14.23 -4.55 -11.73
CA THR A 50 14.49 -5.83 -12.40
C THR A 50 15.20 -6.76 -11.43
N GLY A 51 15.01 -8.06 -11.61
CA GLY A 51 15.63 -9.08 -10.79
C GLY A 51 15.55 -10.44 -11.44
N THR A 52 16.10 -11.43 -10.76
CA THR A 52 16.04 -12.85 -11.11
C THR A 52 15.44 -13.63 -9.94
N THR A 53 14.91 -14.82 -10.20
CA THR A 53 14.57 -15.77 -9.14
C THR A 53 15.77 -16.06 -8.24
N VAL A 54 15.55 -16.08 -6.92
CA VAL A 54 16.58 -16.34 -5.91
C VAL A 54 17.10 -17.78 -6.07
N GLU A 55 18.41 -17.98 -5.89
CA GLU A 55 19.11 -19.28 -6.02
C GLU A 55 19.16 -19.86 -7.45
N GLU A 56 18.64 -19.17 -8.46
CA GLU A 56 18.73 -19.58 -9.85
C GLU A 56 19.76 -18.75 -10.64
N LYS A 57 20.34 -19.34 -11.69
CA LYS A 57 21.15 -18.59 -12.64
C LYS A 57 20.23 -17.68 -13.47
N PRO A 58 20.56 -16.39 -13.65
CA PRO A 58 19.77 -15.49 -14.49
C PRO A 58 19.62 -16.03 -15.92
N SER A 59 18.41 -15.93 -16.44
CA SER A 59 18.00 -16.30 -17.79
C SER A 59 16.87 -15.37 -18.25
N ASN A 60 16.56 -15.40 -19.54
CA ASN A 60 15.42 -14.66 -20.08
C ASN A 60 14.04 -15.15 -19.58
N TYR A 61 13.96 -16.33 -18.95
CA TYR A 61 12.70 -16.90 -18.47
C TYR A 61 12.46 -16.67 -16.98
N ASN A 62 13.50 -16.37 -16.19
CA ASN A 62 13.41 -16.15 -14.75
C ASN A 62 13.86 -14.75 -14.32
N SER A 63 14.17 -13.89 -15.28
CA SER A 63 14.45 -12.48 -15.06
C SER A 63 13.41 -11.63 -15.78
N ASP A 64 12.90 -10.63 -15.09
CA ASP A 64 11.85 -9.74 -15.57
C ASP A 64 11.92 -8.37 -14.88
N ILE A 65 11.05 -7.48 -15.31
CA ILE A 65 10.83 -6.18 -14.69
C ILE A 65 9.48 -6.19 -13.97
N LYS A 66 9.50 -5.68 -12.74
CA LYS A 66 8.29 -5.31 -12.01
C LYS A 66 8.27 -3.79 -11.89
N MET A 67 7.17 -3.19 -12.31
CA MET A 67 6.98 -1.75 -12.20
C MET A 67 5.64 -1.41 -11.56
N GLN A 68 5.63 -0.31 -10.82
CA GLN A 68 4.41 0.26 -10.25
C GLN A 68 4.39 1.76 -10.50
N ILE A 69 3.25 2.24 -11.01
CA ILE A 69 2.91 3.66 -11.08
C ILE A 69 1.71 3.88 -10.18
N SER A 70 1.79 4.84 -9.26
CA SER A 70 0.72 5.11 -8.31
C SER A 70 0.61 6.58 -7.93
N PHE A 71 -0.56 7.14 -8.15
CA PHE A 71 -0.85 8.54 -7.87
C PHE A 71 -2.24 8.73 -7.25
N LYS A 72 -2.40 9.90 -6.63
CA LYS A 72 -3.63 10.39 -6.01
C LYS A 72 -3.94 11.77 -6.54
N GLN A 73 -5.19 11.99 -6.91
CA GLN A 73 -5.73 13.28 -7.28
C GLN A 73 -6.79 13.71 -6.26
N ARG A 74 -6.52 14.75 -5.49
CA ARG A 74 -7.54 15.39 -4.65
C ARG A 74 -8.56 16.10 -5.53
N LEU A 75 -9.85 15.84 -5.27
CA LEU A 75 -10.97 16.42 -6.01
C LEU A 75 -11.61 17.60 -5.27
N SER A 76 -11.53 17.64 -3.94
CA SER A 76 -12.12 18.71 -3.14
C SER A 76 -11.05 19.63 -2.52
N ASN A 77 -11.21 20.94 -2.73
CA ASN A 77 -10.38 21.97 -2.07
C ASN A 77 -11.00 22.51 -0.78
N SER A 78 -12.22 22.04 -0.46
CA SER A 78 -12.97 22.36 0.75
C SER A 78 -13.18 21.10 1.58
N VAL A 79 -13.37 21.32 2.87
CA VAL A 79 -13.67 20.26 3.83
C VAL A 79 -15.11 19.79 3.60
N MET A 80 -15.27 18.51 3.26
CA MET A 80 -16.54 17.82 3.12
C MET A 80 -17.12 17.45 4.50
N PRO A 81 -18.37 16.94 4.59
CA PRO A 81 -18.91 16.38 5.82
C PRO A 81 -17.93 15.43 6.51
N PHE A 82 -18.03 15.34 7.84
CA PHE A 82 -17.12 14.58 8.71
C PHE A 82 -15.67 15.07 8.75
N LYS A 83 -15.40 16.28 8.23
CA LYS A 83 -14.07 16.87 8.10
C LYS A 83 -13.14 16.10 7.17
N SER A 84 -13.71 15.61 6.07
CA SER A 84 -13.01 14.79 5.08
C SER A 84 -12.68 15.57 3.80
N TYR A 85 -11.92 14.96 2.91
CA TYR A 85 -11.72 15.42 1.54
C TYR A 85 -11.84 14.25 0.57
N LEU A 86 -12.36 14.53 -0.63
CA LEU A 86 -12.52 13.54 -1.69
C LEU A 86 -11.25 13.45 -2.54
N TYR A 87 -10.87 12.24 -2.92
CA TYR A 87 -9.76 11.99 -3.81
C TYR A 87 -10.00 10.76 -4.71
N LEU A 88 -9.35 10.77 -5.86
CA LEU A 88 -9.16 9.59 -6.72
C LEU A 88 -7.76 9.04 -6.53
N THR A 89 -7.61 7.74 -6.73
CA THR A 89 -6.32 7.07 -6.81
C THR A 89 -6.25 6.24 -8.06
N TYR A 90 -5.04 6.04 -8.54
CA TYR A 90 -4.76 5.06 -9.57
C TYR A 90 -3.46 4.38 -9.21
N THR A 91 -3.47 3.05 -9.19
CA THR A 91 -2.25 2.24 -9.12
C THR A 91 -2.25 1.29 -10.29
N GLN A 92 -1.14 1.18 -10.99
CA GLN A 92 -0.92 0.19 -12.03
C GLN A 92 0.34 -0.59 -11.67
N LYS A 93 0.25 -1.92 -11.66
CA LYS A 93 1.38 -2.83 -11.51
C LYS A 93 1.55 -3.60 -12.81
N SER A 94 2.76 -3.66 -13.36
CA SER A 94 3.04 -4.42 -14.58
C SER A 94 4.23 -5.34 -14.39
N PHE A 95 4.10 -6.56 -14.91
CA PHE A 95 5.15 -7.56 -15.01
C PHE A 95 5.57 -7.66 -16.47
N TRP A 96 6.84 -7.36 -16.74
CA TRP A 96 7.37 -7.23 -18.09
C TRP A 96 8.48 -8.23 -18.33
N LYS A 97 8.26 -9.19 -19.25
CA LYS A 97 9.26 -10.17 -19.69
C LYS A 97 10.24 -9.52 -20.66
N ILE A 98 10.93 -8.48 -20.19
CA ILE A 98 11.82 -7.63 -20.98
C ILE A 98 12.89 -8.41 -21.75
N TYR A 99 13.42 -9.48 -21.17
CA TYR A 99 14.51 -10.26 -21.75
C TYR A 99 14.03 -11.36 -22.71
N GLN A 100 12.71 -11.58 -22.86
CA GLN A 100 12.15 -12.54 -23.81
C GLN A 100 12.00 -11.95 -25.21
N HIS A 101 11.78 -12.81 -26.21
CA HIS A 101 11.56 -12.37 -27.59
C HIS A 101 10.35 -11.43 -27.67
N SER A 102 10.54 -10.28 -28.31
CA SER A 102 9.56 -9.20 -28.43
C SER A 102 9.13 -8.54 -27.11
N SER A 103 9.82 -8.84 -26.00
CA SER A 103 9.65 -8.20 -24.69
C SER A 103 8.18 -7.99 -24.28
N PRO A 104 7.34 -9.05 -24.22
CA PRO A 104 5.93 -8.89 -23.93
C PRO A 104 5.68 -8.53 -22.46
N PHE A 105 4.63 -7.76 -22.22
CA PHE A 105 4.05 -7.66 -20.87
C PHE A 105 3.32 -8.97 -20.57
N GLU A 106 3.64 -9.58 -19.44
CA GLU A 106 3.00 -10.81 -18.98
C GLU A 106 1.66 -10.50 -18.33
N GLU A 107 1.63 -9.48 -17.47
CA GLU A 107 0.44 -9.11 -16.73
C GLU A 107 0.47 -7.61 -16.42
N THR A 108 -0.68 -6.95 -16.48
CA THR A 108 -0.85 -5.58 -16.00
C THR A 108 -2.12 -5.47 -15.17
N ILE A 109 -1.97 -5.05 -13.92
CA ILE A 109 -3.05 -4.91 -12.95
C ILE A 109 -3.36 -3.43 -12.78
N PHE A 110 -4.59 -3.05 -13.09
CA PHE A 110 -5.16 -1.72 -12.95
C PHE A 110 -5.96 -1.63 -11.66
N ASN A 111 -5.66 -0.64 -10.82
CA ASN A 111 -6.33 -0.43 -9.54
C ASN A 111 -6.75 1.05 -9.35
N PRO A 112 -7.80 1.51 -10.05
CA PRO A 112 -8.42 2.80 -9.76
C PRO A 112 -9.20 2.75 -8.44
N GLY A 113 -9.32 3.90 -7.79
CA GLY A 113 -10.13 4.03 -6.59
C GLY A 113 -10.62 5.45 -6.33
N ILE A 114 -11.64 5.56 -5.49
CA ILE A 114 -12.21 6.82 -5.01
C ILE A 114 -12.40 6.73 -3.50
N GLY A 115 -12.01 7.76 -2.77
CA GLY A 115 -12.05 7.70 -1.31
C GLY A 115 -12.22 9.04 -0.64
N LEU A 116 -12.61 8.96 0.63
CA LEU A 116 -12.67 10.06 1.58
C LEU A 116 -11.51 9.94 2.55
N GLY A 117 -10.74 11.00 2.69
CA GLY A 117 -9.58 11.10 3.57
C GLY A 117 -9.83 12.06 4.72
N LYS A 118 -9.32 11.75 5.91
CA LYS A 118 -9.48 12.59 7.10
C LYS A 118 -8.23 12.62 7.96
N PHE A 119 -7.74 13.82 8.26
CA PHE A 119 -6.68 14.02 9.25
C PHE A 119 -7.22 13.87 10.68
N ILE A 120 -6.49 13.13 11.51
CA ILE A 120 -6.86 12.84 12.90
C ILE A 120 -5.94 13.62 13.84
N PHE A 121 -6.56 14.34 14.77
CA PHE A 121 -5.87 15.19 15.74
C PHE A 121 -6.26 14.83 17.17
N LYS A 122 -5.27 14.72 18.06
CA LYS A 122 -5.46 14.60 19.51
C LYS A 122 -4.74 15.76 20.19
N GLU A 123 -5.45 16.52 21.01
CA GLU A 123 -4.90 17.68 21.76
C GLU A 123 -4.17 18.71 20.86
N GLY A 124 -4.64 18.89 19.62
CA GLY A 124 -4.03 19.81 18.64
C GLY A 124 -2.78 19.28 17.94
N ARG A 125 -2.37 18.04 18.21
CA ARG A 125 -1.31 17.32 17.50
C ARG A 125 -1.91 16.45 16.40
N HIS A 126 -1.31 16.46 15.21
CA HIS A 126 -1.63 15.51 14.15
C HIS A 126 -1.08 14.13 14.53
N ILE A 127 -1.96 13.15 14.67
CA ILE A 127 -1.61 11.81 15.16
C ILE A 127 -1.83 10.72 14.12
N GLY A 128 -2.42 11.05 12.97
CA GLY A 128 -2.73 10.05 11.98
C GLY A 128 -3.71 10.50 10.91
N PHE A 129 -4.03 9.58 10.03
CA PHE A 129 -4.87 9.80 8.87
C PHE A 129 -5.79 8.60 8.66
N GLY A 130 -7.09 8.83 8.51
CA GLY A 130 -8.08 7.80 8.23
C GLY A 130 -8.64 7.89 6.82
N THR A 131 -8.94 6.76 6.21
CA THR A 131 -9.59 6.70 4.89
C THR A 131 -10.76 5.74 4.86
N LEU A 132 -11.71 6.04 3.98
CA LEU A 132 -12.72 5.11 3.48
C LEU A 132 -12.64 5.15 1.96
N GLN A 133 -12.46 4.00 1.30
CA GLN A 133 -12.16 3.95 -0.12
C GLN A 133 -12.90 2.82 -0.83
N LEU A 134 -13.42 3.10 -2.02
CA LEU A 134 -13.83 2.08 -2.98
C LEU A 134 -12.71 1.90 -4.00
N GLU A 135 -12.30 0.65 -4.20
CA GLU A 135 -11.23 0.26 -5.10
C GLU A 135 -11.77 -0.78 -6.09
N HIS A 136 -11.45 -0.64 -7.36
CA HIS A 136 -11.62 -1.67 -8.37
C HIS A 136 -10.22 -2.17 -8.73
N GLU A 137 -10.02 -3.48 -8.82
CA GLU A 137 -8.77 -4.06 -9.30
C GLU A 137 -9.08 -5.06 -10.40
N SER A 138 -8.44 -4.92 -11.56
CA SER A 138 -8.58 -5.84 -12.68
C SER A 138 -7.30 -5.93 -13.50
N ASN A 139 -7.13 -7.01 -14.25
CA ASN A 139 -6.00 -7.17 -15.16
C ASN A 139 -6.28 -6.72 -16.61
N GLY A 140 -7.51 -6.30 -16.92
CA GLY A 140 -7.89 -5.81 -18.25
C GLY A 140 -7.90 -6.89 -19.35
N THR A 141 -7.84 -8.18 -18.99
CA THR A 141 -7.98 -9.30 -19.93
C THR A 141 -9.42 -9.81 -19.98
N ASP A 142 -9.74 -10.68 -20.93
CA ASP A 142 -11.07 -11.28 -21.07
C ASP A 142 -11.13 -12.76 -20.68
N SER A 143 -12.34 -13.33 -20.76
CA SER A 143 -12.58 -14.78 -20.71
C SER A 143 -11.98 -15.43 -19.45
N ILE A 144 -11.44 -16.64 -19.58
CA ILE A 144 -10.86 -17.42 -18.49
C ILE A 144 -9.61 -16.77 -17.87
N PHE A 145 -9.01 -15.79 -18.55
CA PHE A 145 -7.85 -15.04 -18.06
C PHE A 145 -8.27 -13.79 -17.26
N SER A 146 -9.52 -13.35 -17.39
CA SER A 146 -10.06 -12.22 -16.62
C SER A 146 -9.86 -12.44 -15.13
N ARG A 147 -9.27 -11.44 -14.48
CA ARG A 147 -9.18 -11.35 -13.03
C ARG A 147 -9.68 -9.97 -12.66
N SER A 148 -10.80 -9.90 -11.94
CA SER A 148 -11.32 -8.65 -11.40
C SER A 148 -11.97 -8.81 -10.03
N TRP A 149 -11.91 -7.77 -9.22
CA TRP A 149 -12.66 -7.65 -7.97
C TRP A 149 -12.84 -6.20 -7.57
N ASN A 150 -13.76 -5.96 -6.66
CA ASN A 150 -13.95 -4.67 -6.03
C ASN A 150 -13.78 -4.79 -4.51
N SER A 151 -13.39 -3.70 -3.87
CA SER A 151 -13.27 -3.66 -2.42
C SER A 151 -13.74 -2.32 -1.84
N LEU A 152 -14.40 -2.39 -0.69
CA LEU A 152 -14.63 -1.26 0.18
C LEU A 152 -13.65 -1.36 1.34
N SER A 153 -12.72 -0.42 1.45
CA SER A 153 -11.67 -0.43 2.44
C SER A 153 -11.75 0.73 3.43
N VAL A 154 -11.41 0.45 4.68
CA VAL A 154 -11.16 1.44 5.73
C VAL A 154 -9.71 1.32 6.16
N SER A 155 -9.02 2.45 6.30
CA SER A 155 -7.65 2.44 6.78
C SER A 155 -7.39 3.52 7.81
N TYR A 156 -6.42 3.27 8.68
CA TYR A 156 -5.92 4.23 9.65
C TYR A 156 -4.40 4.15 9.74
N LEU A 157 -3.74 5.24 9.35
CA LEU A 157 -2.32 5.48 9.57
C LEU A 157 -2.16 6.16 10.94
N ALA A 158 -1.52 5.48 11.89
CA ALA A 158 -1.13 6.02 13.18
C ALA A 158 0.34 6.50 13.12
N ILE A 159 0.57 7.76 13.48
CA ILE A 159 1.90 8.33 13.61
C ILE A 159 2.38 8.09 15.04
N MET A 160 3.29 7.13 15.20
CA MET A 160 3.82 6.73 16.51
C MET A 160 4.99 7.63 16.92
N SER A 161 5.85 7.98 15.96
CA SER A 161 6.93 8.96 16.12
C SER A 161 7.21 9.66 14.77
N GLU A 162 8.21 10.55 14.72
CA GLU A 162 8.64 11.16 13.46
C GLU A 162 9.22 10.14 12.46
N LYS A 163 9.67 8.97 12.95
CA LYS A 163 10.36 7.94 12.17
C LYS A 163 9.57 6.64 12.03
N PHE A 164 8.43 6.52 12.71
CA PHE A 164 7.69 5.27 12.80
C PHE A 164 6.19 5.49 12.69
N SER A 165 5.56 4.79 11.76
CA SER A 165 4.11 4.75 11.59
C SER A 165 3.59 3.34 11.38
N ILE A 166 2.30 3.18 11.70
CA ILE A 166 1.58 1.93 11.53
C ILE A 166 0.34 2.21 10.70
N LEU A 167 0.15 1.49 9.61
CA LEU A 167 -1.08 1.53 8.81
C LEU A 167 -1.84 0.23 9.00
N GLY A 168 -3.05 0.30 9.53
CA GLY A 168 -4.01 -0.80 9.45
C GLY A 168 -4.99 -0.52 8.32
N LYS A 169 -5.15 -1.47 7.39
CA LYS A 169 -6.16 -1.41 6.32
C LYS A 169 -7.00 -2.69 6.36
N PHE A 170 -8.31 -2.53 6.32
CA PHE A 170 -9.27 -3.63 6.24
C PHE A 170 -10.17 -3.41 5.03
N TRP A 171 -10.61 -4.49 4.38
CA TRP A 171 -11.47 -4.41 3.21
C TRP A 171 -12.57 -5.47 3.20
N ILE A 172 -13.69 -5.09 2.60
CA ILE A 172 -14.80 -5.97 2.27
C ILE A 172 -14.77 -6.18 0.75
N PRO A 173 -14.46 -7.39 0.27
CA PRO A 173 -14.45 -7.70 -1.15
C PRO A 173 -15.85 -7.94 -1.68
N PHE A 174 -16.12 -7.55 -2.92
CA PHE A 174 -17.35 -7.81 -3.65
C PHE A 174 -17.09 -7.93 -5.16
N SER A 175 -18.06 -8.44 -5.92
CA SER A 175 -17.92 -8.75 -7.35
C SER A 175 -16.73 -9.68 -7.65
N LEU A 176 -16.70 -10.84 -6.99
CA LEU A 176 -15.60 -11.82 -7.07
C LEU A 176 -15.81 -12.90 -8.15
N SER A 177 -16.68 -12.69 -9.15
CA SER A 177 -17.04 -13.72 -10.15
C SER A 177 -15.82 -14.32 -10.86
N ASP A 178 -14.81 -13.49 -11.12
CA ASP A 178 -13.61 -13.87 -11.84
C ASP A 178 -12.56 -14.53 -10.92
N ASN A 179 -12.77 -14.44 -9.60
CA ASN A 179 -11.81 -14.83 -8.57
C ASN A 179 -12.49 -15.33 -7.29
N THR A 180 -13.36 -16.34 -7.40
CA THR A 180 -14.23 -16.77 -6.28
C THR A 180 -13.48 -17.08 -4.98
N ASN A 181 -12.24 -17.57 -5.09
CA ASN A 181 -11.41 -17.94 -3.94
C ASN A 181 -10.38 -16.88 -3.51
N LEU A 182 -10.45 -15.65 -4.05
CA LEU A 182 -9.43 -14.62 -3.82
C LEU A 182 -9.18 -14.34 -2.34
N THR A 183 -10.25 -14.30 -1.54
CA THR A 183 -10.20 -14.02 -0.10
C THR A 183 -9.40 -15.03 0.70
N ASN A 184 -9.25 -16.25 0.18
CA ASN A 184 -8.43 -17.28 0.82
C ASN A 184 -6.93 -16.93 0.76
N TYR A 185 -6.51 -16.14 -0.22
CA TYR A 185 -5.13 -15.74 -0.44
C TYR A 185 -4.82 -14.36 0.13
N ILE A 186 -5.67 -13.37 -0.15
CA ILE A 186 -5.42 -11.98 0.27
C ILE A 186 -5.90 -11.68 1.69
N GLY A 187 -6.85 -12.46 2.21
CA GLY A 187 -7.50 -12.17 3.49
C GLY A 187 -8.43 -10.93 3.43
N TYR A 188 -8.60 -10.29 4.58
CA TYR A 188 -9.54 -9.16 4.76
C TYR A 188 -8.87 -7.88 5.28
N GLY A 189 -7.55 -7.87 5.36
CA GLY A 189 -6.80 -6.74 5.86
C GLY A 189 -5.31 -6.97 5.91
N GLU A 190 -4.60 -5.87 6.07
CA GLU A 190 -3.15 -5.83 6.22
C GLU A 190 -2.76 -4.82 7.30
N ILE A 191 -1.62 -5.10 7.94
CA ILE A 191 -0.94 -4.15 8.82
C ILE A 191 0.43 -3.87 8.21
N THR A 192 0.72 -2.60 8.01
CA THR A 192 2.02 -2.13 7.53
C THR A 192 2.73 -1.39 8.65
N LEU A 193 4.00 -1.74 8.87
CA LEU A 193 4.92 -1.04 9.75
C LEU A 193 5.94 -0.30 8.90
N ASP A 194 6.01 1.02 9.05
CA ASP A 194 6.94 1.89 8.32
C ASP A 194 7.95 2.46 9.31
N TRP A 195 9.24 2.18 9.09
CA TRP A 195 10.32 2.69 9.93
C TRP A 195 11.39 3.36 9.08
N GLU A 196 11.59 4.66 9.29
CA GLU A 196 12.70 5.43 8.73
C GLU A 196 13.90 5.45 9.70
N PHE A 197 14.96 4.71 9.40
CA PHE A 197 16.17 4.68 10.22
C PHE A 197 17.03 5.93 9.99
N VAL A 198 17.25 6.24 8.70
CA VAL A 198 18.01 7.40 8.25
C VAL A 198 17.12 8.23 7.33
N LYS A 199 16.92 9.48 7.73
CA LYS A 199 16.01 10.40 7.05
C LYS A 199 16.26 10.45 5.54
N ASN A 200 15.25 10.13 4.75
CA ASN A 200 15.25 10.09 3.28
C ASN A 200 16.34 9.20 2.64
N LYS A 201 16.87 8.22 3.36
CA LYS A 201 17.96 7.36 2.86
C LYS A 201 17.75 5.89 3.12
N PHE A 202 17.22 5.55 4.30
CA PHE A 202 17.04 4.16 4.68
C PHE A 202 15.78 4.01 5.51
N ASP A 203 14.82 3.31 4.92
CA ASP A 203 13.57 2.91 5.51
C ASP A 203 13.37 1.40 5.38
N ALA A 204 12.50 0.87 6.23
CA ALA A 204 11.97 -0.48 6.11
C ALA A 204 10.45 -0.44 6.21
N ASN A 205 9.82 -1.14 5.29
CA ASN A 205 8.38 -1.37 5.24
C ASN A 205 8.13 -2.87 5.45
N ILE A 206 7.32 -3.21 6.45
CA ILE A 206 6.94 -4.60 6.74
C ILE A 206 5.43 -4.72 6.64
N ILE A 207 4.94 -5.58 5.76
CA ILE A 207 3.51 -5.82 5.54
C ILE A 207 3.14 -7.21 6.08
N PHE A 208 2.15 -7.24 6.96
CA PHE A 208 1.50 -8.45 7.44
C PHE A 208 0.10 -8.53 6.85
N ALA A 209 -0.12 -9.49 5.96
CA ALA A 209 -1.44 -9.86 5.45
C ALA A 209 -1.63 -11.37 5.67
N ARG A 210 -2.82 -11.79 6.07
CA ARG A 210 -3.12 -13.21 6.33
C ARG A 210 -4.35 -13.65 5.55
N GLY A 211 -4.13 -14.49 4.55
CA GLY A 211 -5.15 -15.33 3.93
C GLY A 211 -5.58 -16.49 4.84
N HIS A 212 -6.75 -17.06 4.56
CA HIS A 212 -7.33 -18.13 5.38
C HIS A 212 -6.66 -19.50 5.17
N ASN A 213 -5.93 -19.71 4.06
CA ASN A 213 -5.32 -21.00 3.77
C ASN A 213 -3.82 -21.07 4.09
N SER A 214 -3.52 -21.99 5.01
CA SER A 214 -2.26 -22.72 5.13
C SER A 214 -2.02 -23.51 3.83
N ILE A 215 -0.78 -23.49 3.33
CA ILE A 215 -0.28 -24.46 2.35
C ILE A 215 -0.23 -25.84 3.02
#